data_AF-A0A3P7NS55-F1
#
_entry.id   AF-A0A3P7NS55-F1
#
_cell.length_a   1.000
_cell.length_b   1.000
_cell.length_c   1.000
_cell.angle_alpha   90.00
_cell.angle_beta   90.00
_cell.angle_gamma   90.00
#
_symmetry.space_group_name_H-M   'P 1'
#
loop_
_entity.id
_entity.type
_entity.pdbx_description
1 polymer ?
#
loop_
_entity_poly.entity_id
_entity_poly.type
_entity_poly.pdbx_seq_one_letter_code
_entity_poly.pdbx_strand_id
1 'polypeptide(L)'
;MKDIVTLPADKERSTVVMDKMECEAKANDLLIGKESCEPSTASEFKKLVNNINKAVDKRRKSGALTRREELAAKATDAAMACFYGLPKVHKLEVPLRPIISLRGTPTFGLSKWLYQRLCFLTKDSQCTVKSAKEL
;
A
#
# COMPACT_ATOMS: atom_id res chain seq x y z
N MET A 1 -30.07 -4.89 16.49
CA MET A 1 -29.32 -5.75 15.55
C MET A 1 -27.85 -5.56 15.89
N LYS A 2 -27.08 -6.62 16.14
CA LYS A 2 -25.63 -6.47 16.42
C LYS A 2 -24.91 -6.37 15.08
N ASP A 3 -24.17 -5.29 14.87
CA ASP A 3 -23.35 -5.10 13.67
C ASP A 3 -22.11 -5.99 13.78
N ILE A 4 -22.05 -7.03 12.95
CA ILE A 4 -20.93 -7.98 12.91
C ILE A 4 -20.10 -7.78 11.65
N VAL A 5 -18.79 -8.00 11.77
CA VAL A 5 -17.84 -8.00 10.65
C VAL A 5 -17.25 -9.39 10.52
N THR A 6 -17.14 -9.87 9.28
CA THR A 6 -16.51 -11.15 8.95
C THR A 6 -15.18 -10.89 8.25
N LEU A 7 -14.08 -11.37 8.81
CA LEU A 7 -12.72 -11.15 8.30
C LEU A 7 -11.98 -12.48 8.11
N PRO A 8 -11.10 -12.58 7.10
CA PRO A 8 -10.14 -13.68 7.05
C PRO A 8 -9.10 -13.52 8.16
N ALA A 9 -8.74 -14.61 8.84
CA ALA A 9 -7.66 -14.63 9.81
C ALA A 9 -6.29 -14.46 9.12
N ASP A 10 -5.31 -13.89 9.84
CA ASP A 10 -3.92 -13.75 9.37
C ASP A 10 -3.23 -15.09 9.10
N LYS A 11 -3.65 -16.15 9.81
CA LYS A 11 -3.14 -17.52 9.69
C LYS A 11 -4.28 -18.53 9.66
N GLU A 12 -3.93 -19.78 9.34
CA GLU A 12 -4.81 -20.96 9.48
C GLU A 12 -6.02 -21.02 8.55
N ARG A 13 -6.15 -20.08 7.58
CA ARG A 13 -7.26 -20.04 6.61
C ARG A 13 -8.65 -20.04 7.29
N SER A 14 -8.71 -19.52 8.51
CA SER A 14 -9.92 -19.41 9.31
C SER A 14 -10.67 -18.10 9.01
N THR A 15 -11.95 -18.08 9.34
CA THR A 15 -12.79 -16.87 9.30
C THR A 15 -13.09 -16.42 10.72
N VAL A 16 -13.01 -15.12 10.96
CA VAL A 16 -13.28 -14.50 12.26
C VAL A 16 -14.53 -13.64 12.15
N VAL A 17 -15.46 -13.86 13.07
CA VAL A 17 -16.62 -13.01 13.27
C VAL A 17 -16.37 -12.17 14.52
N MET A 18 -16.45 -10.86 14.39
CA MET A 18 -16.24 -9.92 15.49
C MET A 18 -17.26 -8.80 15.47
N ASP A 19 -17.44 -8.16 16.61
CA ASP A 19 -18.27 -6.96 16.70
C ASP A 19 -17.61 -5.80 15.91
N LYS A 20 -18.43 -5.05 15.17
CA LYS A 20 -17.95 -3.97 14.33
C LYS A 20 -17.27 -2.86 15.13
N MET A 21 -17.81 -2.49 16.30
CA MET A 21 -17.23 -1.45 17.15
C MET A 21 -15.90 -1.90 17.73
N GLU A 22 -15.79 -3.17 18.13
CA GLU A 22 -14.52 -3.75 18.59
C GLU A 22 -13.47 -3.73 17.47
N CYS A 23 -13.87 -4.08 16.25
CA CYS A 23 -12.99 -4.04 15.08
C CYS A 23 -12.51 -2.60 14.78
N GLU A 24 -13.41 -1.62 14.78
CA GLU A 24 -13.10 -0.21 14.53
C GLU A 24 -12.19 0.36 15.63
N ALA A 25 -12.45 0.06 16.91
CA ALA A 25 -11.60 0.47 18.02
C ALA A 25 -10.17 -0.06 17.85
N LYS A 26 -10.02 -1.38 17.61
CA LYS A 26 -8.69 -2.00 17.37
C LYS A 26 -7.99 -1.41 16.16
N ALA A 27 -8.73 -1.06 15.10
CA ALA A 27 -8.17 -0.44 13.91
C ALA A 27 -7.68 1.00 14.18
N ASN A 28 -8.46 1.78 14.92
CA ASN A 28 -8.12 3.15 15.29
C ASN A 28 -6.94 3.20 16.25
N ASP A 29 -6.87 2.30 17.23
CA ASP A 29 -5.72 2.20 18.15
C ASP A 29 -4.41 1.95 17.38
N LEU A 30 -4.47 1.16 16.30
CA LEU A 30 -3.33 0.88 15.44
C LEU A 30 -2.96 2.05 14.50
N LEU A 31 -3.95 2.84 14.07
CA LEU A 31 -3.76 3.99 13.19
C LEU A 31 -3.26 5.23 13.94
N ILE A 32 -3.87 5.53 15.09
CA ILE A 32 -3.60 6.73 15.90
C ILE A 32 -2.35 6.54 16.77
N GLY A 33 -2.07 5.31 17.21
CA GLY A 33 -0.92 5.01 18.07
C GLY A 33 0.46 5.14 17.39
N LYS A 34 0.53 5.54 16.13
CA LYS A 34 1.79 5.72 15.39
C LYS A 34 1.79 7.04 14.63
N GLU A 35 2.78 7.88 14.91
CA GLU A 35 3.15 9.14 14.23
C GLU A 35 3.42 9.00 12.71
N SER A 36 3.09 7.85 12.10
CA SER A 36 3.39 7.48 10.73
C SER A 36 2.30 7.84 9.71
N CYS A 37 1.13 8.29 10.14
CA CYS A 37 -0.01 8.55 9.28
C CYS A 37 -0.64 9.91 9.59
N GLU A 38 -0.52 10.83 8.65
CA GLU A 38 -1.13 12.16 8.75
C GLU A 38 -2.43 12.23 7.96
N PRO A 39 -3.49 12.86 8.50
CA PRO A 39 -4.70 13.14 7.74
C PRO A 39 -4.39 13.96 6.49
N SER A 40 -4.94 13.55 5.34
CA SER A 40 -4.83 14.29 4.08
C SER A 40 -6.20 14.73 3.61
N THR A 41 -6.31 15.98 3.19
CA THR A 41 -7.53 16.49 2.57
C THR A 41 -7.63 16.03 1.11
N ALA A 42 -8.86 15.97 0.59
CA ALA A 42 -9.09 15.63 -0.81
C ALA A 42 -8.35 16.59 -1.78
N SER A 43 -8.18 17.86 -1.41
CA SER A 43 -7.45 18.84 -2.22
C SER A 43 -5.95 18.57 -2.26
N GLU A 44 -5.33 18.24 -1.12
CA GLU A 44 -3.90 17.89 -1.07
C GLU A 44 -3.63 16.59 -1.82
N PHE A 45 -4.50 15.58 -1.69
CA PHE A 45 -4.39 14.35 -2.48
C PHE A 45 -4.48 14.62 -3.99
N LYS A 46 -5.46 15.42 -4.43
CA LYS A 46 -5.59 15.81 -5.84
C LYS A 46 -4.38 16.59 -6.35
N LYS A 47 -3.81 17.47 -5.53
CA LYS A 47 -2.58 18.21 -5.83
C LYS A 47 -1.39 17.27 -6.00
N LEU A 48 -1.25 16.27 -5.14
CA LEU A 48 -0.23 15.23 -5.25
C LEU A 48 -0.34 14.44 -6.56
N VAL A 49 -1.53 13.96 -6.90
CA VAL A 49 -1.81 13.25 -8.17
C VAL A 49 -1.40 14.11 -9.37
N ASN A 50 -1.81 15.38 -9.37
CA ASN A 50 -1.47 16.32 -10.45
C ASN A 50 0.03 16.57 -10.55
N ASN A 51 0.73 16.70 -9.43
CA ASN A 51 2.18 16.92 -9.41
C ASN A 51 2.94 15.70 -9.97
N ILE A 52 2.53 14.48 -9.60
CA ILE A 52 3.10 13.24 -10.14
C ILE A 52 2.88 13.18 -11.65
N ASN A 53 1.66 13.40 -12.12
CA ASN A 53 1.35 13.35 -13.56
C ASN A 53 2.13 14.42 -14.35
N LYS A 54 2.26 15.65 -13.81
CA LYS A 54 3.11 16.69 -14.41
C LYS A 54 4.58 16.28 -14.49
N ALA A 55 5.11 15.64 -13.46
CA ALA A 55 6.49 15.16 -13.45
C ALA A 55 6.70 14.06 -14.51
N VAL A 56 5.77 13.12 -14.63
CA VAL A 56 5.79 12.08 -15.66
C VAL A 56 5.71 12.70 -17.07
N ASP A 57 4.82 13.67 -17.29
CA ASP A 57 4.70 14.37 -18.56
C ASP A 57 5.99 15.10 -18.94
N LYS A 58 6.65 15.76 -17.98
CA LYS A 58 7.95 16.43 -18.19
C LYS A 58 9.03 15.42 -18.61
N ARG A 59 9.09 14.26 -17.95
CA ARG A 59 10.05 13.18 -18.27
C ARG A 59 9.81 12.58 -19.65
N ARG A 60 8.55 12.46 -20.07
CA ARG A 60 8.21 12.06 -21.45
C ARG A 60 8.68 13.10 -22.46
N LYS A 61 8.40 14.38 -22.23
CA LYS A 61 8.81 15.46 -23.14
C LYS A 61 10.34 15.54 -23.30
N SER A 62 11.10 15.16 -22.28
CA SER A 62 12.56 15.07 -22.35
C SER A 62 13.09 13.76 -22.98
N GLY A 63 12.23 12.89 -23.50
CA GLY A 63 12.62 11.61 -24.10
C GLY A 63 13.04 10.52 -23.11
N ALA A 64 12.88 10.74 -21.79
CA ALA A 64 13.29 9.76 -20.78
C ALA A 64 12.28 8.61 -20.60
N LEU A 65 11.05 8.78 -21.09
CA LEU A 65 9.98 7.79 -21.05
C LEU A 65 9.44 7.54 -22.44
N THR A 66 9.22 6.27 -22.78
CA THR A 66 8.36 5.91 -23.92
C THR A 66 6.89 6.16 -23.58
N ARG A 67 6.02 6.21 -24.61
CA ARG A 67 4.57 6.35 -24.41
C ARG A 67 3.98 5.26 -23.51
N ARG A 68 4.45 4.01 -23.66
CA ARG A 68 3.98 2.88 -22.85
C ARG A 68 4.35 3.06 -21.38
N GLU A 69 5.55 3.55 -21.12
CA GLU A 69 6.06 3.76 -19.77
C GLU A 69 5.40 4.93 -19.07
N GLU A 70 5.15 6.01 -19.81
CA GLU A 70 4.34 7.13 -19.33
C GLU A 70 2.96 6.65 -18.86
N LEU A 71 2.26 5.86 -19.69
CA LEU A 71 0.94 5.32 -19.33
C LEU A 71 1.01 4.42 -18.09
N ALA A 72 2.07 3.64 -17.93
CA ALA A 72 2.26 2.79 -16.75
C ALA A 72 2.63 3.57 -15.48
N ALA A 73 3.34 4.70 -15.62
CA ALA A 73 3.79 5.53 -14.51
C ALA A 73 2.75 6.56 -14.05
N LYS A 74 1.80 6.93 -14.92
CA LYS A 74 0.76 7.90 -14.60
C LYS A 74 -0.19 7.40 -13.52
N ALA A 75 -0.52 8.30 -12.61
CA ALA A 75 -1.57 8.11 -11.63
C ALA A 75 -2.93 8.31 -12.30
N THR A 76 -3.54 7.21 -12.74
CA THR A 76 -4.91 7.14 -13.29
C THR A 76 -5.80 6.43 -12.27
N ASP A 77 -6.98 6.97 -11.99
CA ASP A 77 -7.92 6.42 -10.99
C ASP A 77 -7.25 6.14 -9.63
N ALA A 78 -6.43 7.11 -9.18
CA ALA A 78 -5.63 6.95 -7.97
C ALA A 78 -6.49 7.05 -6.71
N ALA A 79 -6.26 6.14 -5.77
CA ALA A 79 -6.88 6.11 -4.46
C ALA A 79 -5.86 6.39 -3.35
N MET A 80 -6.36 6.78 -2.17
CA MET A 80 -5.52 6.81 -0.96
C MET A 80 -5.11 5.39 -0.57
N ALA A 81 -4.01 5.27 0.19
CA ALA A 81 -3.60 3.98 0.72
C ALA A 81 -4.71 3.37 1.59
N CYS A 82 -5.00 2.09 1.40
CA CYS A 82 -6.02 1.40 2.17
C CYS A 82 -5.38 0.76 3.41
N PHE A 83 -5.87 1.12 4.60
CA PHE A 83 -5.55 0.41 5.84
C PHE A 83 -6.58 -0.68 6.09
N TYR A 84 -6.11 -1.88 6.45
CA TYR A 84 -6.97 -2.93 6.98
C TYR A 84 -6.20 -3.82 7.96
N GLY A 85 -6.93 -4.50 8.83
CA GLY A 85 -6.39 -5.39 9.84
C GLY A 85 -6.74 -6.85 9.56
N LEU A 86 -5.77 -7.76 9.68
CA LEU A 86 -6.04 -9.20 9.71
C LEU A 86 -6.02 -9.72 11.16
N PRO A 87 -7.08 -10.35 11.67
CA PRO A 87 -7.10 -10.89 13.03
C PRO A 87 -6.04 -11.97 13.28
N LYS A 88 -5.25 -11.82 14.34
CA LYS A 88 -4.30 -12.84 14.81
C LYS A 88 -4.97 -13.77 15.82
N VAL A 89 -5.73 -14.75 15.33
CA VAL A 89 -6.51 -15.71 16.16
C VAL A 89 -5.68 -16.56 17.11
N HIS A 90 -4.38 -16.73 16.83
CA HIS A 90 -3.44 -17.50 17.66
C HIS A 90 -2.84 -16.67 18.82
N LYS A 91 -3.32 -15.45 19.06
CA LYS A 91 -2.85 -14.56 20.13
C LYS A 91 -4.00 -14.18 21.06
N LEU A 92 -3.68 -13.96 22.33
CA LEU A 92 -4.63 -13.42 23.31
C LEU A 92 -5.15 -12.05 22.83
N GLU A 93 -6.42 -11.76 23.12
CA GLU A 93 -7.15 -10.55 22.69
C GLU A 93 -7.37 -10.41 21.16
N VAL A 94 -6.89 -11.38 20.37
CA VAL A 94 -7.04 -11.44 18.91
C VAL A 94 -6.69 -10.09 18.25
N PRO A 95 -5.46 -9.57 18.43
CA PRO A 95 -5.06 -8.28 17.87
C PRO A 95 -5.07 -8.31 16.34
N LEU A 96 -5.29 -7.15 15.72
CA LEU A 96 -5.20 -7.00 14.27
C LEU A 96 -3.73 -6.88 13.85
N ARG A 97 -3.36 -7.55 12.75
CA ARG A 97 -2.14 -7.26 12.00
C ARG A 97 -2.42 -6.07 11.08
N PRO A 98 -1.82 -4.90 11.31
CA PRO A 98 -2.02 -3.76 10.42
C PRO A 98 -1.38 -4.03 9.06
N ILE A 99 -2.12 -3.78 7.99
CA ILE A 99 -1.65 -3.80 6.61
C ILE A 99 -2.02 -2.48 5.95
N ILE A 100 -1.03 -1.80 5.39
CA ILE A 100 -1.23 -0.61 4.55
C ILE A 100 -1.01 -1.06 3.10
N SER A 101 -2.08 -1.12 2.32
CA SER A 101 -2.01 -1.39 0.89
C SER A 101 -1.70 -0.11 0.14
N LEU A 102 -0.52 -0.08 -0.50
CA LEU A 102 -0.13 0.97 -1.43
C LEU A 102 -0.65 0.73 -2.86
N ARG A 103 -1.42 -0.34 -3.10
CA ARG A 103 -1.98 -0.62 -4.42
C ARG A 103 -2.98 0.48 -4.79
N GLY A 104 -2.90 0.96 -6.03
CA GLY A 104 -3.79 2.02 -6.51
C GLY A 104 -3.42 3.43 -6.00
N THR A 105 -2.39 3.55 -5.15
CA THR A 105 -1.87 4.85 -4.76
C THR A 105 -1.24 5.57 -5.96
N PRO A 106 -1.22 6.92 -5.98
CA PRO A 106 -0.72 7.66 -7.12
C PRO A 106 0.78 7.42 -7.41
N THR A 107 1.54 6.90 -6.46
CA THR A 107 2.97 6.57 -6.63
C THR A 107 3.21 5.12 -7.05
N PHE A 108 2.20 4.26 -7.03
CA PHE A 108 2.36 2.82 -7.28
C PHE A 108 2.87 2.52 -8.70
N GLY A 109 2.28 3.13 -9.73
CA GLY A 109 2.71 2.95 -11.12
C GLY A 109 4.14 3.44 -11.35
N LEU A 110 4.44 4.65 -10.87
CA LEU A 110 5.76 5.26 -10.98
C LEU A 110 6.85 4.47 -10.25
N SER A 111 6.59 4.01 -9.03
CA SER A 111 7.54 3.20 -8.25
C SER A 111 7.82 1.86 -8.91
N LYS A 112 6.78 1.19 -9.45
CA LYS A 112 6.95 -0.04 -10.21
C LYS A 112 7.81 0.17 -11.47
N TRP A 113 7.57 1.26 -12.20
CA TRP A 113 8.38 1.61 -13.36
C TRP A 113 9.85 1.89 -12.99
N LEU A 114 10.08 2.67 -11.93
CA LEU A 114 11.43 2.94 -11.42
C LEU A 114 12.15 1.65 -11.01
N TYR A 115 11.45 0.77 -10.29
CA TYR A 115 12.01 -0.52 -9.90
C TYR A 115 12.42 -1.36 -11.11
N GLN A 116 11.57 -1.47 -12.14
CA GLN A 116 11.91 -2.20 -13.37
C GLN A 116 13.15 -1.64 -14.08
N ARG A 117 13.38 -0.33 -13.99
CA ARG A 117 14.55 0.32 -14.59
C ARG A 117 15.80 0.18 -13.73
N LEU A 118 15.68 0.13 -12.40
CA LEU A 118 16.82 0.19 -11.48
C LEU A 118 17.16 -1.16 -10.82
N CYS A 119 16.32 -2.19 -10.97
CA CYS A 119 16.53 -3.49 -10.30
C CYS A 119 17.82 -4.19 -10.71
N PHE A 120 18.42 -3.85 -11.86
CA PHE A 120 19.72 -4.39 -12.25
C PHE A 120 20.84 -3.93 -11.31
N LEU A 121 20.72 -2.75 -10.70
CA LEU A 121 21.70 -2.22 -9.75
C LEU A 121 21.73 -3.02 -8.45
N THR A 122 20.68 -3.81 -8.18
CA THR A 122 20.53 -4.56 -6.94
C THR A 122 20.86 -6.06 -7.10
N LYS A 123 21.20 -6.55 -8.30
CA LYS A 123 21.32 -8.01 -8.52
C LYS A 123 22.47 -8.68 -7.76
N ASP A 124 23.59 -7.99 -7.58
CA ASP A 124 24.80 -8.53 -6.91
C ASP A 124 25.16 -7.77 -5.63
N SER A 125 24.19 -7.03 -5.08
CA SER A 125 24.41 -6.27 -3.85
C SER A 125 24.51 -7.22 -2.65
N GLN A 126 25.50 -6.99 -1.78
CA GLN A 126 25.66 -7.74 -0.52
C GLN A 126 24.42 -7.66 0.39
N CYS A 127 23.59 -6.63 0.21
CA CYS A 127 22.36 -6.41 0.97
C CYS A 127 21.12 -7.08 0.33
N THR A 128 21.27 -7.76 -0.80
CA THR A 128 20.15 -8.38 -1.51
C THR A 128 19.92 -9.80 -1.01
N VAL A 129 18.82 -9.99 -0.29
CA VAL A 129 18.40 -11.31 0.19
C VAL A 129 17.90 -12.12 -1.01
N LYS A 130 18.60 -13.22 -1.30
CA LYS A 130 18.22 -14.16 -2.37
C LYS A 130 16.90 -14.85 -2.03
N SER A 131 16.15 -15.20 -3.08
CA SER A 131 14.92 -15.97 -2.87
C SER A 131 15.26 -17.33 -2.26
N ALA A 132 14.33 -17.92 -1.50
CA ALA A 132 14.50 -19.27 -0.94
C ALA A 132 14.69 -20.36 -2.01
N LYS A 133 14.39 -20.07 -3.28
CA LYS A 133 14.64 -20.95 -4.43
C LYS A 133 16.06 -20.81 -5.02
N GLU A 134 16.78 -19.77 -4.63
CA GLU A 134 18.12 -19.40 -5.10
C GLU A 134 19.19 -19.60 -4.01
N LEU A 135 18.78 -20.15 -2.86
CA LEU A 135 19.61 -20.71 -1.80
C LEU A 135 19.76 -22.22 -2.06
#